data_AF-A0A970INY9-F1
#
_entry.id   AF-A0A970INY9-F1
#
_cell.length_a   1.000
_cell.length_b   1.000
_cell.length_c   1.000
_cell.angle_alpha   90.00
_cell.angle_beta   90.00
_cell.angle_gamma   90.00
#
_symmetry.space_group_name_H-M   'P 1'
#
loop_
_entity.id
_entity.type
_entity.pdbx_description
1 polymer ?
#
loop_
_entity_poly.entity_id
_entity_poly.type
_entity_poly.pdbx_seq_one_letter_code
_entity_poly.pdbx_strand_id
1 'polypeptide(L)'
;MSIQEKVNLIHQQVTDITTISDNEYARCLQIFDKAEHNEEYKRLLFNGVIQHFSKIALIEIGNTYLSLMYADKSSSDDYDGCWFSRHYFLRNAILQMASAWNKTATLIKYRFAVPDGRYGSEMDRVLRSLRKNTDFRSHRVKTLIDSFRSSHEYEAFIYMRDYLSHNIDPGYINYPKGNPTDIDWLKLTDIMWNIVNIIYNDHLTISIDIDDEIIDFYKVKVIIPPHLEDVPVSEFNEGYFDLKYNCRAIINLTLNLFDYVKPWLVINIKNNDLICQCHLLIAMLNDISFRLHDAFRSFSILLIKLSGDYSGIPEKVIELIEKTPYYYLLNVAIVRLYSVFDKVGHLFTRVFSMPKDTTYFKTVSLWIIDNADLSYNQLKYLLSSTIESNGYKALDLVRQQYIHGQDLTFDQYEGTQLTLEYFLVMLFESFQVISRLVEFLHLDFFINEVNLLLPGSSDSLFEMLIIDNPYMPSN
;
A
#
# COMPACT_ATOMS: atom_id res chain seq x y z
N MET A 1 28.05 -1.67 -11.31
CA MET A 1 27.21 -0.46 -11.20
C MET A 1 26.73 -0.37 -9.76
N SER A 2 27.05 0.72 -9.08
CA SER A 2 26.60 1.04 -7.71
C SER A 2 25.08 1.25 -7.66
N ILE A 3 24.50 1.21 -6.46
CA ILE A 3 23.06 1.47 -6.29
C ILE A 3 22.68 2.89 -6.73
N GLN A 4 23.53 3.89 -6.45
CA GLN A 4 23.29 5.27 -6.89
C GLN A 4 23.26 5.40 -8.42
N GLU A 5 24.18 4.72 -9.13
CA GLU A 5 24.17 4.70 -10.60
C GLU A 5 22.90 4.04 -11.15
N LYS A 6 22.41 2.97 -10.51
CA LYS A 6 21.14 2.32 -10.87
C LYS A 6 19.94 3.24 -10.66
N VAL A 7 19.88 3.96 -9.54
CA VAL A 7 18.81 4.95 -9.27
C VAL A 7 18.82 6.06 -10.31
N ASN A 8 19.99 6.58 -10.67
CA ASN A 8 20.12 7.62 -11.69
C ASN A 8 19.69 7.11 -13.07
N LEU A 9 20.05 5.87 -13.42
CA LEU A 9 19.64 5.23 -14.67
C LEU A 9 18.12 5.08 -14.75
N ILE A 10 17.48 4.61 -13.66
CA ILE A 10 16.03 4.49 -13.57
C ILE A 10 15.35 5.86 -13.73
N HIS A 11 15.86 6.89 -13.06
CA HIS A 11 15.32 8.24 -13.19
C HIS A 11 15.40 8.73 -14.64
N GLN A 12 16.56 8.55 -15.30
CA GLN A 12 16.70 8.92 -16.71
C GLN A 12 15.68 8.18 -17.59
N GLN A 13 15.52 6.88 -17.42
CA GLN A 13 14.55 6.09 -18.17
C GLN A 13 13.11 6.56 -17.92
N VAL A 14 12.74 6.87 -16.68
CA VAL A 14 11.42 7.43 -16.34
C VAL A 14 11.18 8.77 -17.04
N THR A 15 12.18 9.65 -17.08
CA THR A 15 12.11 10.93 -17.79
C THR A 15 11.94 10.74 -19.30
N ASP A 16 12.69 9.81 -19.89
CA ASP A 16 12.61 9.50 -21.32
C ASP A 16 11.23 8.95 -21.69
N ILE A 17 10.71 8.01 -20.90
CA ILE A 17 9.36 7.44 -21.07
C ILE A 17 8.30 8.53 -20.93
N THR A 18 8.43 9.42 -19.93
CA THR A 18 7.48 10.51 -19.71
C THR A 18 7.45 11.45 -20.90
N THR A 19 8.62 11.84 -21.42
CA THR A 19 8.70 12.71 -22.60
C THR A 19 8.02 12.10 -23.83
N ILE A 20 8.18 10.79 -24.04
CA ILE A 20 7.51 10.08 -25.16
C ILE A 20 5.99 10.01 -24.90
N SER A 21 5.60 9.62 -23.69
CA SER A 21 4.20 9.50 -23.26
C SER A 21 3.44 10.82 -23.45
N ASP A 22 4.02 11.95 -23.03
CA ASP A 22 3.39 13.27 -23.14
C ASP A 22 3.12 13.65 -24.61
N ASN A 23 4.07 13.35 -25.51
CA ASN A 23 3.93 13.61 -26.94
C ASN A 23 2.87 12.71 -27.58
N GLU A 24 2.86 11.42 -27.24
CA GLU A 24 1.86 10.46 -27.74
C GLU A 24 0.46 10.75 -27.20
N TYR A 25 0.36 11.20 -25.95
CA TYR A 25 -0.89 11.63 -25.34
C TYR A 25 -1.46 12.88 -26.02
N ALA A 26 -0.62 13.90 -26.23
CA ALA A 26 -1.03 15.08 -26.99
C ALA A 26 -1.54 14.72 -28.39
N ARG A 27 -0.97 13.68 -29.03
CA ARG A 27 -1.48 13.15 -30.29
C ARG A 27 -2.81 12.43 -30.13
N CYS A 28 -3.00 11.61 -29.09
CA CYS A 28 -4.29 10.95 -28.78
C CYS A 28 -5.43 11.97 -28.70
N LEU A 29 -5.23 13.06 -27.94
CA LEU A 29 -6.23 14.12 -27.77
C LEU A 29 -6.60 14.84 -29.07
N GLN A 30 -5.73 14.83 -30.08
CA GLN A 30 -6.03 15.43 -31.39
C GLN A 30 -6.85 14.52 -32.30
N ILE A 31 -6.88 13.21 -32.04
CA ILE A 31 -7.40 12.21 -32.98
C ILE A 31 -8.48 11.30 -32.41
N PHE A 32 -8.76 11.33 -31.10
CA PHE A 32 -9.63 10.36 -30.43
C PHE A 32 -11.06 10.27 -31.01
N ASP A 33 -11.59 11.37 -31.56
CA ASP A 33 -12.92 11.44 -32.19
C ASP A 33 -12.90 11.35 -33.73
N LYS A 34 -11.74 11.11 -34.34
CA LYS A 34 -11.56 11.12 -35.81
C LYS A 34 -11.53 9.71 -36.37
N ALA A 35 -12.58 9.31 -37.08
CA ALA A 35 -12.74 7.96 -37.62
C ALA A 35 -11.59 7.54 -38.55
N GLU A 36 -11.02 8.47 -39.31
CA GLU A 36 -9.87 8.24 -40.20
C GLU A 36 -8.57 7.91 -39.45
N HIS A 37 -8.51 8.18 -38.14
CA HIS A 37 -7.35 7.95 -37.29
C HIS A 37 -7.56 6.80 -36.28
N ASN A 38 -8.63 6.00 -36.40
CA ASN A 38 -8.96 4.98 -35.41
C ASN A 38 -7.78 4.04 -35.11
N GLU A 39 -7.14 3.46 -36.13
CA GLU A 39 -5.99 2.55 -35.93
C GLU A 39 -4.78 3.22 -35.28
N GLU A 40 -4.53 4.50 -35.57
CA GLU A 40 -3.49 5.29 -34.92
C GLU A 40 -3.83 5.51 -33.43
N TYR A 41 -5.08 5.87 -33.14
CA TYR A 41 -5.58 6.07 -31.79
C TYR A 41 -5.47 4.80 -30.94
N LYS A 42 -5.88 3.64 -31.47
CA LYS A 42 -5.74 2.34 -30.80
C LYS A 42 -4.30 2.03 -30.42
N ARG A 43 -3.37 2.24 -31.36
CA ARG A 43 -1.94 2.01 -31.13
C ARG A 43 -1.40 2.91 -30.03
N LEU A 44 -1.72 4.22 -30.09
CA LEU A 44 -1.25 5.16 -29.07
C LEU A 44 -1.83 4.82 -27.70
N LEU A 45 -3.12 4.44 -27.63
CA LEU A 45 -3.74 3.96 -26.40
C LEU A 45 -3.08 2.70 -25.83
N PHE A 46 -2.53 1.82 -26.65
CA PHE A 46 -1.78 0.69 -26.10
C PHE A 46 -0.38 1.08 -25.65
N ASN A 47 0.29 1.94 -26.42
CA ASN A 47 1.65 2.38 -26.11
C ASN A 47 1.73 2.96 -24.70
N GLY A 48 0.87 3.90 -24.35
CA GLY A 48 0.92 4.44 -23.00
C GLY A 48 0.34 3.56 -21.90
N VAL A 49 -0.38 2.45 -22.18
CA VAL A 49 -0.54 1.40 -21.16
C VAL A 49 0.81 0.81 -20.80
N ILE A 50 1.60 0.44 -21.81
CA ILE A 50 2.94 -0.10 -21.61
C ILE A 50 3.85 0.95 -20.96
N GLN A 51 3.82 2.21 -21.42
CA GLN A 51 4.63 3.29 -20.83
C GLN A 51 4.22 3.59 -19.39
N HIS A 52 2.93 3.68 -19.08
CA HIS A 52 2.43 3.94 -17.73
C HIS A 52 2.88 2.87 -16.74
N PHE A 53 2.63 1.59 -17.05
CA PHE A 53 3.04 0.51 -16.17
C PHE A 53 4.56 0.32 -16.11
N SER A 54 5.29 0.65 -17.19
CA SER A 54 6.77 0.67 -17.16
C SER A 54 7.28 1.77 -16.25
N LYS A 55 6.72 2.99 -16.34
CA LYS A 55 7.03 4.14 -15.50
C LYS A 55 6.82 3.81 -14.02
N ILE A 56 5.64 3.30 -13.66
CA ILE A 56 5.34 2.95 -12.26
C ILE A 56 6.25 1.81 -11.78
N ALA A 57 6.43 0.74 -12.56
CA ALA A 57 7.32 -0.35 -12.18
C ALA A 57 8.77 0.14 -11.93
N LEU A 58 9.29 1.01 -12.80
CA LEU A 58 10.62 1.61 -12.67
C LEU A 58 10.72 2.49 -11.42
N ILE A 59 9.73 3.33 -11.14
CA ILE A 59 9.68 4.16 -9.93
C ILE A 59 9.76 3.28 -8.67
N GLU A 60 8.98 2.21 -8.61
CA GLU A 60 8.95 1.29 -7.46
C GLU A 60 10.26 0.51 -7.30
N ILE A 61 10.92 0.13 -8.41
CA ILE A 61 12.27 -0.44 -8.38
C ILE A 61 13.28 0.60 -7.87
N GLY A 62 13.19 1.85 -8.31
CA GLY A 62 14.02 2.96 -7.83
C GLY A 62 13.84 3.21 -6.34
N ASN A 63 12.61 3.21 -5.85
CA ASN A 63 12.28 3.34 -4.43
C ASN A 63 12.77 2.14 -3.61
N THR A 64 12.80 0.95 -4.19
CA THR A 64 13.42 -0.22 -3.56
C THR A 64 14.91 0.03 -3.36
N TYR A 65 15.63 0.46 -4.41
CA TYR A 65 17.05 0.80 -4.30
C TYR A 65 17.35 1.89 -3.26
N LEU A 66 16.54 2.95 -3.24
CA LEU A 66 16.66 4.02 -2.24
C LEU A 66 16.48 3.46 -0.82
N SER A 67 15.47 2.61 -0.61
CA SER A 67 15.23 1.96 0.68
C SER A 67 16.45 1.14 1.14
N LEU A 68 17.09 0.39 0.24
CA LEU A 68 18.30 -0.39 0.54
C LEU A 68 19.48 0.52 0.89
N MET A 69 19.69 1.59 0.14
CA MET A 69 20.74 2.58 0.44
C MET A 69 20.57 3.20 1.82
N TYR A 70 19.34 3.44 2.26
CA TYR A 70 19.09 3.98 3.60
C TYR A 70 19.21 2.92 4.68
N ALA A 71 18.79 1.68 4.41
CA ALA A 71 18.97 0.55 5.31
C ALA A 71 20.46 0.32 5.63
N ASP A 72 21.35 0.46 4.64
CA ASP A 72 22.80 0.32 4.83
C ASP A 72 23.42 1.46 5.66
N LYS A 73 22.79 2.64 5.67
CA LYS A 73 23.27 3.83 6.39
C LYS A 73 22.71 3.97 7.80
N SER A 74 21.56 3.37 8.10
CA SER A 74 21.04 3.28 9.46
C SER A 74 21.89 2.32 10.28
N SER A 75 22.33 2.74 11.47
CA SER A 75 23.18 1.94 12.37
C SER A 75 22.59 0.56 12.66
N SER A 76 23.45 -0.45 12.83
CA SER A 76 23.11 -1.84 13.17
C SER A 76 22.52 -2.03 14.57
N ASP A 77 22.50 -0.99 15.40
CA ASP A 77 21.85 -1.02 16.71
C ASP A 77 20.34 -0.87 16.50
N ASP A 78 19.68 -2.01 16.28
CA ASP A 78 18.24 -2.16 16.10
C ASP A 78 17.48 -1.71 17.36
N TYR A 79 17.24 -0.40 17.48
CA TYR A 79 16.17 0.14 18.29
C TYR A 79 14.97 0.38 17.38
N ASP A 80 13.96 -0.50 17.45
CA ASP A 80 12.67 -0.31 16.75
C ASP A 80 11.93 0.99 17.19
N GLY A 81 12.37 1.61 18.29
CA GLY A 81 11.95 2.94 18.74
C GLY A 81 12.57 4.13 17.98
N CYS A 82 13.56 3.91 17.09
CA CYS A 82 14.17 4.99 16.31
C CYS A 82 13.37 5.31 15.04
N TRP A 83 13.28 6.60 14.67
CA TRP A 83 12.57 7.11 13.48
C TRP A 83 13.08 6.58 12.14
N PHE A 84 14.27 5.97 12.06
CA PHE A 84 14.80 5.32 10.85
C PHE A 84 15.66 4.09 11.21
N SER A 85 15.01 2.95 11.43
CA SER A 85 15.70 1.68 11.65
C SER A 85 15.98 0.99 10.32
N ARG A 86 16.98 0.11 10.31
CA ARG A 86 17.27 -0.75 9.16
C ARG A 86 16.04 -1.55 8.75
N HIS A 87 15.33 -2.11 9.72
CA HIS A 87 14.08 -2.85 9.50
C HIS A 87 12.98 -2.01 8.85
N TYR A 88 12.80 -0.75 9.24
CA TYR A 88 11.82 0.15 8.63
C TYR A 88 12.06 0.29 7.12
N PHE A 89 13.32 0.50 6.71
CA PHE A 89 13.68 0.62 5.30
C PHE A 89 13.59 -0.70 4.53
N LEU A 90 14.00 -1.83 5.15
CA LEU A 90 13.86 -3.13 4.51
C LEU A 90 12.38 -3.51 4.30
N ARG A 91 11.49 -3.15 5.24
CA ARG A 91 10.04 -3.29 5.04
C ARG A 91 9.54 -2.42 3.86
N ASN A 92 10.03 -1.19 3.72
CA ASN A 92 9.73 -0.36 2.54
C ASN A 92 10.19 -1.04 1.25
N ALA A 93 11.40 -1.61 1.24
CA ALA A 93 11.92 -2.33 0.08
C ALA A 93 11.02 -3.49 -0.34
N ILE A 94 10.52 -4.29 0.63
CA ILE A 94 9.56 -5.38 0.34
C ILE A 94 8.27 -4.84 -0.27
N LEU A 95 7.67 -3.78 0.29
CA LEU A 95 6.42 -3.20 -0.20
C LEU A 95 6.56 -2.65 -1.63
N GLN A 96 7.61 -1.87 -1.88
CA GLN A 96 7.90 -1.29 -3.19
C GLN A 96 8.22 -2.38 -4.22
N MET A 97 8.92 -3.43 -3.81
CA MET A 97 9.20 -4.54 -4.70
C MET A 97 7.95 -5.41 -5.01
N ALA A 98 7.08 -5.64 -4.02
CA ALA A 98 5.79 -6.31 -4.24
C ALA A 98 4.90 -5.54 -5.20
N SER A 99 4.93 -4.22 -5.05
CA SER A 99 4.31 -3.30 -6.00
C SER A 99 4.92 -3.48 -7.39
N ALA A 100 6.23 -3.33 -7.58
CA ALA A 100 6.92 -3.52 -8.87
C ALA A 100 6.64 -4.89 -9.53
N TRP A 101 6.62 -5.98 -8.74
CA TRP A 101 6.30 -7.33 -9.19
C TRP A 101 4.91 -7.42 -9.83
N ASN A 102 3.90 -6.80 -9.19
CA ASN A 102 2.54 -6.79 -9.73
C ASN A 102 2.44 -5.97 -11.02
N LYS A 103 3.16 -4.84 -11.15
CA LYS A 103 3.15 -4.03 -12.38
C LYS A 103 3.87 -4.75 -13.51
N THR A 104 4.93 -5.47 -13.18
CA THR A 104 5.65 -6.34 -14.12
C THR A 104 4.73 -7.47 -14.62
N ALA A 105 3.95 -8.10 -13.73
CA ALA A 105 2.94 -9.08 -14.13
C ALA A 105 1.90 -8.50 -15.09
N THR A 106 1.44 -7.28 -14.81
CA THR A 106 0.53 -6.56 -15.69
C THR A 106 1.16 -6.28 -17.07
N LEU A 107 2.41 -5.80 -17.13
CA LEU A 107 3.15 -5.60 -18.39
C LEU A 107 3.26 -6.90 -19.20
N ILE A 108 3.57 -8.02 -18.54
CA ILE A 108 3.65 -9.34 -19.20
C ILE A 108 2.29 -9.74 -19.75
N LYS A 109 1.21 -9.55 -18.97
CA LYS A 109 -0.14 -9.80 -19.46
C LYS A 109 -0.41 -8.98 -20.71
N TYR A 110 -0.15 -7.68 -20.69
CA TYR A 110 -0.39 -6.80 -21.83
C TYR A 110 0.43 -7.14 -23.07
N ARG A 111 1.67 -7.61 -22.88
CA ARG A 111 2.53 -8.00 -24.00
C ARG A 111 2.14 -9.33 -24.64
N PHE A 112 1.65 -10.30 -23.86
CA PHE A 112 1.50 -11.69 -24.34
C PHE A 112 0.08 -12.25 -24.26
N ALA A 113 -0.86 -11.58 -23.61
CA ALA A 113 -2.24 -12.01 -23.48
C ALA A 113 -3.21 -10.95 -23.97
N VAL A 114 -4.39 -11.41 -24.38
CA VAL A 114 -5.55 -10.54 -24.58
C VAL A 114 -5.92 -9.93 -23.22
N PRO A 115 -6.13 -8.62 -23.12
CA PRO A 115 -6.56 -8.03 -21.87
C PRO A 115 -7.93 -8.55 -21.45
N ASP A 116 -8.01 -9.25 -20.32
CA ASP A 116 -9.27 -9.40 -19.60
C ASP A 116 -9.62 -8.05 -18.92
N GLY A 117 -10.90 -7.78 -18.65
CA GLY A 117 -11.40 -6.52 -18.08
C GLY A 117 -10.89 -6.18 -16.66
N ARG A 118 -9.74 -6.73 -16.24
CA ARG A 118 -9.00 -6.41 -15.02
C ARG A 118 -7.62 -5.87 -15.37
N TYR A 119 -7.34 -4.62 -15.04
CA TYR A 119 -6.04 -3.98 -15.34
C TYR A 119 -4.88 -4.56 -14.52
N GLY A 120 -5.08 -4.77 -13.22
CA GLY A 120 -4.08 -5.40 -12.34
C GLY A 120 -4.08 -6.93 -12.44
N SER A 121 -2.89 -7.54 -12.43
CA SER A 121 -2.77 -9.00 -12.50
C SER A 121 -1.74 -9.58 -11.54
N GLU A 122 -2.12 -10.67 -10.88
CA GLU A 122 -1.18 -11.49 -10.12
C GLU A 122 -0.32 -12.33 -11.07
N MET A 123 1.00 -12.33 -10.87
CA MET A 123 1.93 -13.05 -11.74
C MET A 123 1.53 -14.52 -11.95
N ASP A 124 1.11 -15.23 -10.90
CA ASP A 124 0.71 -16.64 -11.03
C ASP A 124 -0.49 -16.85 -11.94
N ARG A 125 -1.45 -15.93 -11.91
CA ARG A 125 -2.60 -15.96 -12.83
C ARG A 125 -2.14 -15.71 -14.26
N VAL A 126 -1.28 -14.72 -14.48
CA VAL A 126 -0.72 -14.40 -15.81
C VAL A 126 0.07 -15.58 -16.38
N LEU A 127 0.93 -16.20 -15.59
CA LEU A 127 1.72 -17.34 -16.05
C LEU A 127 0.85 -18.56 -16.36
N ARG A 128 -0.24 -18.77 -15.61
CA ARG A 128 -1.22 -19.82 -15.91
C ARG A 128 -1.93 -19.58 -17.24
N SER A 129 -2.36 -18.34 -17.52
CA SER A 129 -3.02 -18.01 -18.80
C SER A 129 -2.05 -18.10 -19.99
N LEU A 130 -0.79 -17.72 -19.79
CA LEU A 130 0.25 -17.73 -20.82
C LEU A 130 0.91 -19.11 -21.04
N ARG A 131 0.54 -20.15 -20.27
CA ARG A 131 1.17 -21.47 -20.33
C ARG A 131 1.19 -22.09 -21.74
N LYS A 132 0.17 -21.78 -22.56
CA LYS A 132 0.02 -22.28 -23.93
C LYS A 132 0.46 -21.27 -25.00
N ASN A 133 0.81 -20.03 -24.63
CA ASN A 133 1.25 -19.01 -25.58
C ASN A 133 2.66 -19.35 -26.10
N THR A 134 2.80 -19.53 -27.41
CA THR A 134 4.05 -19.95 -28.05
C THR A 134 5.12 -18.85 -28.03
N ASP A 135 4.74 -17.59 -28.29
CA ASP A 135 5.65 -16.44 -28.26
C ASP A 135 6.29 -16.31 -26.86
N PHE A 136 5.45 -16.26 -25.82
CA PHE A 136 5.90 -16.18 -24.43
C PHE A 136 6.82 -17.35 -24.03
N ARG A 137 6.53 -18.58 -24.50
CA ARG A 137 7.33 -19.76 -24.17
C ARG A 137 8.77 -19.69 -24.67
N SER A 138 9.01 -19.07 -25.82
CA SER A 138 10.35 -18.83 -26.36
C SER A 138 10.97 -17.51 -25.92
N HIS A 139 10.20 -16.62 -25.28
CA HIS A 139 10.64 -15.27 -24.96
C HIS A 139 11.66 -15.22 -23.82
N ARG A 140 12.62 -14.29 -23.92
CA ARG A 140 13.65 -14.07 -22.87
C ARG A 140 13.03 -13.74 -21.51
N VAL A 141 11.91 -13.02 -21.50
CA VAL A 141 11.15 -12.69 -20.27
C VAL A 141 10.77 -13.93 -19.48
N LYS A 142 10.29 -15.00 -20.15
CA LYS A 142 9.94 -16.24 -19.45
C LYS A 142 11.15 -16.86 -18.76
N THR A 143 12.30 -16.86 -19.43
CA THR A 143 13.55 -17.42 -18.86
C THR A 143 13.96 -16.66 -17.59
N LEU A 144 13.85 -15.32 -17.60
CA LEU A 144 14.12 -14.49 -16.43
C LEU A 144 13.16 -14.80 -15.28
N ILE A 145 11.86 -14.94 -15.57
CA ILE A 145 10.84 -15.27 -14.56
C ILE A 145 11.07 -16.66 -13.97
N ASP A 146 11.27 -17.68 -14.81
CA ASP A 146 11.51 -19.04 -14.34
C ASP A 146 12.76 -19.10 -13.45
N SER A 147 13.85 -18.45 -13.89
CA SER A 147 15.09 -18.37 -13.12
C SER A 147 14.86 -17.70 -11.76
N PHE A 148 14.08 -16.62 -11.73
CA PHE A 148 13.77 -15.93 -10.49
C PHE A 148 12.91 -16.76 -9.56
N ARG A 149 11.83 -17.36 -10.06
CA ARG A 149 10.91 -18.16 -9.25
C ARG A 149 11.54 -19.43 -8.68
N SER A 150 12.58 -19.95 -9.33
CA SER A 150 13.36 -21.08 -8.83
C SER A 150 14.39 -20.70 -7.77
N SER A 151 14.52 -19.41 -7.45
CA SER A 151 15.58 -18.90 -6.57
C SER A 151 15.11 -18.79 -5.12
N HIS A 152 16.06 -18.99 -4.20
CA HIS A 152 15.79 -18.82 -2.76
C HIS A 152 15.33 -17.39 -2.41
N GLU A 153 15.83 -16.40 -3.14
CA GLU A 153 15.46 -15.00 -2.95
C GLU A 153 13.98 -14.75 -3.25
N TYR A 154 13.41 -15.44 -4.24
CA TYR A 154 11.97 -15.34 -4.53
C TYR A 154 11.14 -15.95 -3.40
N GLU A 155 11.51 -17.13 -2.90
CA GLU A 155 10.82 -17.78 -1.78
C GLU A 155 10.83 -16.88 -0.53
N ALA A 156 12.00 -16.34 -0.18
CA ALA A 156 12.16 -15.42 0.94
C ALA A 156 11.34 -14.13 0.73
N PHE A 157 11.38 -13.54 -0.46
CA PHE A 157 10.60 -12.35 -0.78
C PHE A 157 9.09 -12.58 -0.67
N ILE A 158 8.57 -13.68 -1.23
CA ILE A 158 7.14 -14.01 -1.17
C ILE A 158 6.71 -14.25 0.28
N TYR A 159 7.50 -15.01 1.05
CA TYR A 159 7.27 -15.22 2.47
C TYR A 159 7.12 -13.88 3.21
N MET A 160 8.07 -12.96 3.04
CA MET A 160 8.04 -11.65 3.71
C MET A 160 6.89 -10.74 3.22
N ARG A 161 6.62 -10.75 1.91
CA ARG A 161 5.50 -10.02 1.33
C ARG A 161 4.17 -10.46 1.94
N ASP A 162 3.95 -11.77 2.06
CA ASP A 162 2.68 -12.31 2.56
C ASP A 162 2.42 -11.90 4.02
N TYR A 163 3.46 -11.67 4.84
CA TYR A 163 3.32 -11.06 6.17
C TYR A 163 3.02 -9.57 6.14
N LEU A 164 3.61 -8.85 5.20
CA LEU A 164 3.29 -7.44 5.05
C LEU A 164 1.92 -7.21 4.40
N SER A 165 1.34 -8.14 3.65
CA SER A 165 0.04 -7.95 3.00
C SER A 165 -1.14 -8.61 3.71
N HIS A 166 -1.02 -9.87 4.14
CA HIS A 166 -2.16 -10.68 4.56
C HIS A 166 -1.99 -11.29 5.95
N ASN A 167 -0.85 -11.93 6.23
CA ASN A 167 -0.61 -12.58 7.52
C ASN A 167 -0.32 -11.56 8.61
N ILE A 168 -0.45 -11.97 9.87
CA ILE A 168 0.03 -11.16 10.98
C ILE A 168 1.55 -11.17 10.94
N ASP A 169 2.19 -10.00 10.97
CA ASP A 169 3.64 -9.90 10.94
C ASP A 169 4.23 -10.70 12.13
N PRO A 170 5.14 -11.67 11.89
CA PRO A 170 5.69 -12.50 12.94
C PRO A 170 6.45 -11.67 13.96
N GLY A 171 7.06 -10.54 13.57
CA GLY A 171 7.73 -9.63 14.50
C GLY A 171 6.87 -9.19 15.69
N TYR A 172 5.54 -9.31 15.60
CA TYR A 172 4.60 -9.02 16.68
C TYR A 172 4.13 -10.24 17.49
N ILE A 173 4.51 -11.47 17.11
CA ILE A 173 4.10 -12.74 17.77
C ILE A 173 5.29 -13.65 18.11
N ASN A 174 6.28 -13.77 17.22
CA ASN A 174 7.52 -14.57 17.37
C ASN A 174 8.59 -14.09 16.36
N TYR A 175 9.87 -14.04 16.78
CA TYR A 175 11.00 -13.73 15.89
C TYR A 175 10.85 -14.43 14.51
N PRO A 176 10.84 -13.68 13.40
CA PRO A 176 10.49 -14.22 12.09
C PRO A 176 11.48 -15.31 11.64
N LYS A 177 10.97 -16.37 11.00
CA LYS A 177 11.79 -17.42 10.36
C LYS A 177 12.56 -16.96 9.10
N GLY A 178 12.54 -15.66 8.79
CA GLY A 178 13.29 -15.07 7.69
C GLY A 178 13.66 -13.62 8.02
N ASN A 179 14.88 -13.22 7.69
CA ASN A 179 15.35 -11.86 7.87
C ASN A 179 15.37 -11.16 6.49
N PRO A 180 14.82 -9.94 6.31
CA PRO A 180 14.92 -9.25 5.03
C PRO A 180 16.37 -9.03 4.56
N THR A 181 17.34 -9.13 5.48
CA THR A 181 18.78 -9.10 5.15
C THR A 181 19.27 -10.33 4.38
N ASP A 182 18.52 -11.43 4.41
CA ASP A 182 18.91 -12.69 3.75
C ASP A 182 18.56 -12.69 2.25
N ILE A 183 17.84 -11.67 1.77
CA ILE A 183 17.45 -11.50 0.37
C ILE A 183 18.60 -10.81 -0.37
N ASP A 184 19.11 -11.42 -1.46
CA ASP A 184 19.93 -10.69 -2.45
C ASP A 184 19.03 -9.74 -3.25
N TRP A 185 18.84 -8.56 -2.68
CA TRP A 185 17.99 -7.53 -3.23
C TRP A 185 18.45 -7.04 -4.59
N LEU A 186 19.77 -7.00 -4.85
CA LEU A 186 20.31 -6.52 -6.11
C LEU A 186 19.96 -7.46 -7.26
N LYS A 187 20.09 -8.76 -7.04
CA LYS A 187 19.65 -9.78 -7.99
C LYS A 187 18.17 -9.64 -8.31
N LEU A 188 17.35 -9.43 -7.27
CA LEU A 188 15.90 -9.33 -7.41
C LEU A 188 15.48 -8.08 -8.19
N THR A 189 16.00 -6.91 -7.83
CA THR A 189 15.75 -5.64 -8.52
C THR A 189 16.25 -5.67 -9.97
N ASP A 190 17.39 -6.30 -10.24
CA ASP A 190 17.94 -6.40 -11.59
C ASP A 190 17.10 -7.27 -12.51
N ILE A 191 16.55 -8.38 -12.02
CA ILE A 191 15.64 -9.20 -12.82
C ILE A 191 14.39 -8.39 -13.17
N MET A 192 13.80 -7.67 -12.21
CA MET A 192 12.59 -6.88 -12.47
C MET A 192 12.85 -5.76 -13.47
N TRP A 193 13.93 -5.00 -13.25
CA TRP A 193 14.35 -3.95 -14.17
C TRP A 193 14.58 -4.48 -15.60
N ASN A 194 15.22 -5.65 -15.73
CA ASN A 194 15.43 -6.28 -17.03
C ASN A 194 14.13 -6.69 -17.71
N ILE A 195 13.16 -7.24 -16.98
CA ILE A 195 11.85 -7.62 -17.55
C ILE A 195 11.13 -6.37 -18.06
N VAL A 196 11.05 -5.31 -17.24
CA VAL A 196 10.41 -4.05 -17.63
C VAL A 196 11.07 -3.47 -18.88
N ASN A 197 12.41 -3.41 -18.91
CA ASN A 197 13.14 -2.91 -20.08
C ASN A 197 12.91 -3.75 -21.33
N ILE A 198 12.86 -5.08 -21.22
CA ILE A 198 12.62 -5.93 -22.40
C ILE A 198 11.23 -5.63 -22.95
N ILE A 199 10.20 -5.66 -22.11
CA ILE A 199 8.83 -5.39 -22.55
C ILE A 199 8.69 -3.98 -23.12
N TYR A 200 9.31 -2.98 -22.48
CA TYR A 200 9.31 -1.61 -22.96
C TYR A 200 10.07 -1.46 -24.29
N ASN A 201 11.16 -2.16 -24.55
CA ASN A 201 11.80 -2.05 -25.87
C ASN A 201 11.05 -2.85 -26.95
N ASP A 202 10.50 -4.00 -26.59
CA ASP A 202 9.74 -4.84 -27.51
C ASP A 202 8.50 -4.10 -28.03
N HIS A 203 7.72 -3.43 -27.17
CA HIS A 203 6.48 -2.76 -27.60
C HIS A 203 6.73 -1.64 -28.63
N LEU A 204 7.89 -0.98 -28.60
CA LEU A 204 8.25 0.06 -29.57
C LEU A 204 8.45 -0.49 -30.99
N THR A 205 8.65 -1.80 -31.13
CA THR A 205 9.02 -2.44 -32.41
C THR A 205 7.96 -3.39 -32.95
N ILE A 206 6.96 -3.74 -32.14
CA ILE A 206 5.97 -4.77 -32.48
C ILE A 206 4.73 -4.12 -33.08
N SER A 207 4.20 -4.74 -34.14
CA SER A 207 2.85 -4.44 -34.62
C SER A 207 1.83 -4.98 -33.63
N ILE A 208 1.03 -4.10 -33.04
CA ILE A 208 0.01 -4.48 -32.07
C ILE A 208 -1.33 -4.55 -32.81
N ASP A 209 -1.98 -5.71 -32.75
CA ASP A 209 -3.34 -5.93 -33.23
C ASP A 209 -4.27 -5.95 -32.01
N ILE A 210 -5.19 -4.99 -31.92
CA ILE A 210 -6.05 -4.79 -30.74
C ILE A 210 -7.50 -4.71 -31.21
N ASP A 211 -8.32 -5.64 -30.73
CA ASP A 211 -9.76 -5.66 -31.01
C ASP A 211 -10.45 -4.40 -30.46
N ASP A 212 -11.43 -3.87 -31.19
CA ASP A 212 -12.19 -2.67 -30.80
C ASP A 212 -12.78 -2.75 -29.38
N GLU A 213 -13.29 -3.91 -28.98
CA GLU A 213 -13.85 -4.16 -27.64
C GLU A 213 -12.82 -3.96 -26.52
N ILE A 214 -11.54 -4.18 -26.82
CA ILE A 214 -10.43 -4.04 -25.88
C ILE A 214 -10.12 -2.55 -25.69
N ILE A 215 -10.15 -1.73 -26.76
CA ILE A 215 -9.90 -0.28 -26.70
C ILE A 215 -10.90 0.47 -25.82
N ASP A 216 -12.16 0.04 -25.77
CA ASP A 216 -13.18 0.67 -24.91
C ASP A 216 -12.82 0.65 -23.43
N PHE A 217 -12.04 -0.32 -22.99
CA PHE A 217 -11.48 -0.36 -21.65
C PHE A 217 -10.42 0.76 -21.46
N TYR A 218 -9.53 0.95 -22.43
CA TYR A 218 -8.40 1.90 -22.38
C TYR A 218 -8.76 3.35 -22.74
N LYS A 219 -10.01 3.64 -23.08
CA LYS A 219 -10.46 5.00 -23.40
C LYS A 219 -10.13 5.96 -22.26
N VAL A 220 -9.73 7.18 -22.63
CA VAL A 220 -9.56 8.29 -21.71
C VAL A 220 -10.87 8.50 -20.95
N LYS A 221 -10.82 8.42 -19.62
CA LYS A 221 -11.94 8.70 -18.72
C LYS A 221 -11.61 9.96 -17.96
N VAL A 222 -12.55 10.90 -18.00
CA VAL A 222 -12.50 12.07 -17.12
C VAL A 222 -12.93 11.60 -15.74
N ILE A 223 -11.95 11.35 -14.87
CA ILE A 223 -12.24 11.33 -13.44
C ILE A 223 -12.32 12.79 -12.99
N ILE A 224 -12.91 13.05 -11.83
CA ILE A 224 -12.81 14.34 -11.15
C ILE A 224 -12.25 14.01 -9.76
N PRO A 225 -11.08 14.54 -9.35
CA PRO A 225 -10.58 14.24 -8.01
C PRO A 225 -11.56 14.78 -6.97
N PRO A 226 -11.72 14.09 -5.83
CA PRO A 226 -12.47 14.65 -4.71
C PRO A 226 -11.90 16.01 -4.34
N HIS A 227 -12.78 16.98 -4.13
CA HIS A 227 -12.39 18.28 -3.62
C HIS A 227 -11.93 18.11 -2.16
N LEU A 228 -10.71 18.56 -1.88
CA LEU A 228 -10.17 18.66 -0.53
C LEU A 228 -10.23 20.12 -0.13
N GLU A 229 -10.77 20.40 1.05
CA GLU A 229 -10.85 21.76 1.56
C GLU A 229 -9.44 22.24 1.94
N ASP A 230 -9.15 23.52 1.68
CA ASP A 230 -7.89 24.12 2.14
C ASP A 230 -7.87 24.12 3.66
N VAL A 231 -6.87 23.47 4.26
CA VAL A 231 -6.70 23.43 5.72
C VAL A 231 -5.80 24.59 6.14
N PRO A 232 -6.29 25.56 6.96
CA PRO A 232 -5.45 26.60 7.53
C PRO A 232 -4.26 26.00 8.29
N VAL A 233 -3.08 26.63 8.17
CA VAL A 233 -1.84 26.14 8.82
C VAL A 233 -2.01 25.91 10.32
N SER A 234 -2.79 26.75 11.01
CA SER A 234 -3.09 26.57 12.43
C SER A 234 -3.88 25.29 12.72
N GLU A 235 -4.93 25.01 11.95
CA GLU A 235 -5.72 23.77 12.08
C GLU A 235 -4.91 22.54 11.67
N PHE A 236 -4.09 22.65 10.64
CA PHE A 236 -3.18 21.56 10.25
C PHE A 236 -2.21 21.23 11.38
N ASN A 237 -1.61 22.25 12.01
CA ASN A 237 -0.67 22.06 13.11
C ASN A 237 -1.35 21.46 14.34
N GLU A 238 -2.49 22.01 14.76
CA GLU A 238 -3.27 21.50 15.89
C GLU A 238 -3.69 20.05 15.66
N GLY A 239 -4.34 19.77 14.51
CA GLY A 239 -4.74 18.42 14.17
C GLY A 239 -3.57 17.47 13.97
N TYR A 240 -2.37 17.94 13.58
CA TYR A 240 -1.17 17.10 13.53
C TYR A 240 -0.71 16.69 14.94
N PHE A 241 -0.77 17.60 15.91
CA PHE A 241 -0.49 17.26 17.31
C PHE A 241 -1.51 16.27 17.86
N ASP A 242 -2.79 16.44 17.52
CA ASP A 242 -3.85 15.49 17.89
C ASP A 242 -3.59 14.11 17.26
N LEU A 243 -3.27 14.04 15.97
CA LEU A 243 -2.92 12.80 15.29
C LEU A 243 -1.72 12.11 15.94
N LYS A 244 -0.69 12.88 16.29
CA LYS A 244 0.51 12.37 16.99
C LYS A 244 0.15 11.79 18.36
N TYR A 245 -0.71 12.47 19.10
CA TYR A 245 -1.18 12.01 20.41
C TYR A 245 -2.03 10.74 20.25
N ASN A 246 -2.99 10.74 19.33
CA ASN A 246 -3.88 9.60 19.07
C ASN A 246 -3.11 8.35 18.62
N CYS A 247 -2.13 8.49 17.72
CA CYS A 247 -1.30 7.35 17.31
C CYS A 247 -0.53 6.74 18.50
N ARG A 248 -0.04 7.57 19.43
CA ARG A 248 0.61 7.10 20.66
C ARG A 248 -0.38 6.44 21.61
N ALA A 249 -1.57 7.04 21.77
CA ALA A 249 -2.64 6.50 22.58
C ALA A 249 -3.07 5.11 22.08
N ILE A 250 -3.26 4.95 20.77
CA ILE A 250 -3.62 3.68 20.13
C ILE A 250 -2.56 2.59 20.40
N ILE A 251 -1.26 2.89 20.23
CA ILE A 251 -0.18 1.93 20.53
C ILE A 251 -0.21 1.52 21.99
N ASN A 252 -0.32 2.49 22.91
CA ASN A 252 -0.38 2.21 24.34
C ASN A 252 -1.62 1.36 24.68
N LEU A 253 -2.74 1.63 24.04
CA LEU A 253 -3.98 0.88 24.22
C LEU A 253 -3.85 -0.57 23.74
N THR A 254 -3.19 -0.79 22.61
CA THR A 254 -2.83 -2.12 22.12
C THR A 254 -1.92 -2.88 23.07
N LEU A 255 -0.87 -2.23 23.61
CA LEU A 255 0.04 -2.83 24.58
C LEU A 255 -0.70 -3.24 25.87
N ASN A 256 -1.59 -2.36 26.35
CA ASN A 256 -2.41 -2.63 27.52
C ASN A 256 -3.41 -3.78 27.29
N LEU A 257 -4.05 -3.85 26.11
CA LEU A 257 -4.93 -4.96 25.75
C LEU A 257 -4.19 -6.30 25.77
N PHE A 258 -2.94 -6.34 25.32
CA PHE A 258 -2.14 -7.56 25.31
C PHE A 258 -1.82 -8.03 26.75
N ASP A 259 -1.36 -7.13 27.59
CA ASP A 259 -1.05 -7.44 29.00
C ASP A 259 -2.31 -7.83 29.78
N TYR A 260 -3.48 -7.29 29.39
CA TYR A 260 -4.76 -7.55 30.03
C TYR A 260 -5.39 -8.90 29.66
N VAL A 261 -5.38 -9.27 28.38
CA VAL A 261 -6.06 -10.51 27.94
C VAL A 261 -5.20 -11.74 28.26
N LYS A 262 -3.87 -11.58 28.36
CA LYS A 262 -2.90 -12.67 28.61
C LYS A 262 -3.19 -13.50 29.88
N PRO A 263 -3.48 -12.94 31.07
CA PRO A 263 -3.90 -13.71 32.24
C PRO A 263 -5.21 -14.49 32.05
N TRP A 264 -6.15 -13.95 31.27
CA TRP A 264 -7.49 -14.52 31.07
C TRP A 264 -7.48 -15.73 30.12
N LEU A 265 -6.61 -15.68 29.11
CA LEU A 265 -6.37 -16.77 28.16
C LEU A 265 -5.76 -18.01 28.84
N VAL A 266 -4.98 -17.80 29.91
CA VAL A 266 -4.38 -18.89 30.71
C VAL A 266 -5.42 -19.60 31.59
N ILE A 267 -6.52 -18.92 31.97
CA ILE A 267 -7.53 -19.47 32.90
C ILE A 267 -8.61 -20.30 32.16
N ASN A 268 -8.89 -20.01 30.88
CA ASN A 268 -10.01 -20.60 30.13
C ASN A 268 -9.63 -21.73 29.14
N ILE A 269 -8.53 -22.45 29.37
CA ILE A 269 -7.92 -23.51 28.51
C ILE A 269 -8.88 -24.61 28.02
N LYS A 270 -10.09 -24.72 28.57
CA LYS A 270 -11.06 -25.78 28.22
C LYS A 270 -11.74 -25.61 26.85
N ASN A 271 -11.66 -24.43 26.21
CA ASN A 271 -12.28 -24.17 24.91
C ASN A 271 -11.27 -23.54 23.92
N ASN A 272 -10.36 -24.38 23.42
CA ASN A 272 -9.19 -23.96 22.63
C ASN A 272 -9.56 -23.09 21.40
N ASP A 273 -10.67 -23.37 20.72
CA ASP A 273 -11.03 -22.65 19.48
C ASP A 273 -11.42 -21.18 19.74
N LEU A 274 -12.13 -20.90 20.84
CA LEU A 274 -12.53 -19.55 21.24
C LEU A 274 -11.32 -18.71 21.68
N ILE A 275 -10.42 -19.30 22.46
CA ILE A 275 -9.14 -18.69 22.85
C ILE A 275 -8.31 -18.35 21.61
N CYS A 276 -8.26 -19.25 20.63
CA CYS A 276 -7.56 -19.00 19.37
C CYS A 276 -8.18 -17.83 18.58
N GLN A 277 -9.51 -17.67 18.58
CA GLN A 277 -10.17 -16.54 17.93
C GLN A 277 -9.87 -15.20 18.61
N CYS A 278 -9.95 -15.13 19.95
CA CYS A 278 -9.58 -13.91 20.69
C CYS A 278 -8.10 -13.54 20.48
N HIS A 279 -7.19 -14.52 20.52
CA HIS A 279 -5.77 -14.30 20.20
C HIS A 279 -5.58 -13.74 18.79
N LEU A 280 -6.30 -14.29 17.81
CA LEU A 280 -6.23 -13.83 16.43
C LEU A 280 -6.67 -12.36 16.32
N LEU A 281 -7.77 -11.99 16.96
CA LEU A 281 -8.26 -10.60 16.96
C LEU A 281 -7.25 -9.64 17.57
N ILE A 282 -6.68 -9.96 18.73
CA ILE A 282 -5.64 -9.14 19.38
C ILE A 282 -4.45 -8.98 18.46
N ALA A 283 -3.98 -10.07 17.87
CA ALA A 283 -2.81 -10.04 17.00
C ALA A 283 -3.05 -9.23 15.72
N MET A 284 -4.28 -9.23 15.17
CA MET A 284 -4.66 -8.40 14.04
C MET A 284 -4.78 -6.92 14.39
N LEU A 285 -5.40 -6.60 15.54
CA LEU A 285 -5.46 -5.22 16.05
C LEU A 285 -4.06 -4.67 16.32
N ASN A 286 -3.16 -5.50 16.85
CA ASN A 286 -1.78 -5.14 17.07
C ASN A 286 -1.05 -4.80 15.76
N ASP A 287 -1.19 -5.66 14.75
CA ASP A 287 -0.63 -5.40 13.42
C ASP A 287 -1.19 -4.11 12.80
N ILE A 288 -2.50 -3.83 12.96
CA ILE A 288 -3.13 -2.58 12.49
C ILE A 288 -2.52 -1.35 13.19
N SER A 289 -2.40 -1.38 14.52
CA SER A 289 -1.83 -0.27 15.30
C SER A 289 -0.39 0.02 14.95
N PHE A 290 0.45 -1.01 14.81
CA PHE A 290 1.84 -0.83 14.41
C PHE A 290 1.98 -0.30 12.98
N ARG A 291 1.13 -0.74 12.05
CA ARG A 291 1.09 -0.19 10.68
C ARG A 291 0.66 1.26 10.67
N LEU A 292 -0.34 1.63 11.48
CA LEU A 292 -0.79 3.00 11.62
C LEU A 292 0.34 3.89 12.17
N HIS A 293 1.05 3.41 13.18
CA HIS A 293 2.24 4.10 13.72
C HIS A 293 3.32 4.28 12.65
N ASP A 294 3.65 3.24 11.90
CA ASP A 294 4.64 3.28 10.84
C ASP A 294 4.23 4.22 9.69
N ALA A 295 2.94 4.26 9.35
CA ALA A 295 2.38 5.19 8.38
C ALA A 295 2.52 6.64 8.91
N PHE A 296 2.12 6.89 10.16
CA PHE A 296 2.22 8.21 10.78
C PHE A 296 3.67 8.67 10.85
N ARG A 297 4.59 7.79 11.24
CA ARG A 297 6.03 8.03 11.22
C ARG A 297 6.52 8.48 9.85
N SER A 298 6.07 7.83 8.78
CA SER A 298 6.41 8.18 7.39
C SER A 298 5.90 9.58 7.02
N PHE A 299 4.69 9.91 7.44
CA PHE A 299 4.10 11.22 7.22
C PHE A 299 4.82 12.33 8.03
N SER A 300 5.11 12.11 9.30
CA SER A 300 5.91 13.02 10.12
C SER A 300 7.28 13.30 9.50
N ILE A 301 7.93 12.28 8.95
CA ILE A 301 9.22 12.44 8.26
C ILE A 301 9.09 13.33 7.03
N LEU A 302 8.03 13.13 6.23
CA LEU A 302 7.74 14.00 5.08
C LEU A 302 7.54 15.45 5.54
N LEU A 303 6.78 15.68 6.61
CA LEU A 303 6.55 17.02 7.15
C LEU A 303 7.83 17.67 7.69
N ILE A 304 8.70 16.92 8.37
CA ILE A 304 10.02 17.40 8.80
C ILE A 304 10.85 17.82 7.58
N LYS A 305 10.89 16.99 6.53
CA LYS A 305 11.61 17.30 5.29
C LYS A 305 11.10 18.58 4.62
N LEU A 306 9.78 18.78 4.60
CA LEU A 306 9.16 19.93 3.92
C LEU A 306 9.24 21.23 4.75
N SER A 307 9.12 21.12 6.07
CA SER A 307 9.25 22.28 6.98
C SER A 307 10.69 22.76 7.12
N GLY A 308 11.66 21.85 7.00
CA GLY A 308 13.06 22.14 7.31
C GLY A 308 13.32 22.35 8.81
N ASP A 309 12.34 22.08 9.67
CA ASP A 309 12.51 22.13 11.12
C ASP A 309 12.93 20.76 11.65
N TYR A 310 14.23 20.67 11.96
CA TYR A 310 14.87 19.46 12.47
C TYR A 310 15.06 19.49 13.99
N SER A 311 14.36 20.37 14.70
CA SER A 311 14.50 20.52 16.16
C SER A 311 14.24 19.19 16.88
N GLY A 312 15.24 18.73 17.67
CA GLY A 312 15.15 17.47 18.42
C GLY A 312 15.34 16.20 17.60
N ILE A 313 15.70 16.31 16.31
CA ILE A 313 16.04 15.17 15.45
C ILE A 313 17.55 14.89 15.51
N PRO A 314 18.00 13.63 15.70
CA PRO A 314 19.42 13.31 15.70
C PRO A 314 20.13 13.68 14.38
N GLU A 315 21.37 14.19 14.44
CA GLU A 315 22.11 14.67 13.26
C GLU A 315 22.22 13.63 12.12
N LYS A 316 22.50 12.36 12.47
CA LYS A 316 22.52 11.25 11.50
C LYS A 316 21.17 11.04 10.79
N VAL A 317 20.07 11.32 11.49
CA VAL A 317 18.71 11.23 10.94
C VAL A 317 18.42 12.43 10.03
N ILE A 318 18.86 13.63 10.40
CA ILE A 318 18.75 14.83 9.57
C ILE A 318 19.45 14.60 8.23
N GLU A 319 20.68 14.10 8.25
CA GLU A 319 21.45 13.80 7.03
C GLU A 319 20.71 12.83 6.10
N LEU A 320 20.03 11.82 6.67
CA LEU A 320 19.20 10.89 5.92
C LEU A 320 17.97 11.57 5.33
N ILE A 321 17.22 12.35 6.13
CA ILE A 321 16.03 13.08 5.67
C ILE A 321 16.39 14.04 4.54
N GLU A 322 17.44 14.84 4.72
CA GLU A 322 17.86 15.85 3.75
C GLU A 322 18.23 15.25 2.41
N LYS A 323 18.94 14.11 2.41
CA LYS A 323 19.35 13.37 1.22
C LYS A 323 18.22 12.53 0.62
N THR A 324 17.08 12.43 1.29
CA THR A 324 15.94 11.67 0.79
C THR A 324 15.06 12.54 -0.10
N PRO A 325 14.77 12.11 -1.35
CA PRO A 325 13.84 12.84 -2.19
C PRO A 325 12.46 12.87 -1.55
N TYR A 326 11.80 14.04 -1.54
CA TYR A 326 10.48 14.19 -0.91
C TYR A 326 9.42 13.27 -1.54
N TYR A 327 9.51 13.02 -2.85
CA TYR A 327 8.59 12.14 -3.57
C TYR A 327 8.68 10.67 -3.09
N TYR A 328 9.86 10.22 -2.67
CA TYR A 328 10.02 8.89 -2.07
C TYR A 328 9.28 8.84 -0.72
N LEU A 329 9.48 9.84 0.14
CA LEU A 329 8.83 9.92 1.45
C LEU A 329 7.31 10.02 1.32
N LEU A 330 6.84 10.78 0.33
CA LEU A 330 5.42 10.89 0.01
C LEU A 330 4.84 9.54 -0.42
N ASN A 331 5.50 8.83 -1.34
CA ASN A 331 5.02 7.52 -1.79
C ASN A 331 4.99 6.50 -0.63
N VAL A 332 6.03 6.48 0.21
CA VAL A 332 6.07 5.60 1.41
C VAL A 332 4.91 5.92 2.37
N ALA A 333 4.61 7.19 2.62
CA ALA A 333 3.50 7.59 3.47
C ALA A 333 2.14 7.13 2.92
N ILE A 334 1.90 7.34 1.61
CA ILE A 334 0.67 6.92 0.93
C ILE A 334 0.51 5.39 0.99
N VAL A 335 1.54 4.64 0.58
CA VAL A 335 1.50 3.17 0.54
C VAL A 335 1.27 2.59 1.93
N ARG A 336 1.93 3.12 2.96
CA ARG A 336 1.76 2.65 4.34
C ARG A 336 0.39 2.99 4.90
N LEU A 337 -0.11 4.20 4.71
CA LEU A 337 -1.44 4.59 5.18
C LEU A 337 -2.52 3.72 4.54
N TYR A 338 -2.43 3.53 3.23
CA TYR A 338 -3.34 2.62 2.52
C TYR A 338 -3.26 1.18 3.04
N SER A 339 -2.06 0.67 3.37
CA SER A 339 -1.90 -0.66 3.95
C SER A 339 -2.65 -0.83 5.29
N VAL A 340 -2.88 0.24 6.05
CA VAL A 340 -3.69 0.19 7.28
C VAL A 340 -5.14 -0.12 6.95
N PHE A 341 -5.73 0.59 5.97
CA PHE A 341 -7.10 0.35 5.52
C PHE A 341 -7.29 -1.09 5.05
N ASP A 342 -6.40 -1.60 4.19
CA ASP A 342 -6.48 -2.98 3.72
C ASP A 342 -6.37 -4.00 4.86
N LYS A 343 -5.55 -3.71 5.88
CA LYS A 343 -5.45 -4.58 7.04
C LYS A 343 -6.71 -4.57 7.89
N VAL A 344 -7.38 -3.43 8.03
CA VAL A 344 -8.72 -3.34 8.61
C VAL A 344 -9.73 -4.15 7.79
N GLY A 345 -9.68 -4.05 6.46
CA GLY A 345 -10.49 -4.90 5.56
C GLY A 345 -10.26 -6.39 5.81
N HIS A 346 -9.00 -6.81 5.98
CA HIS A 346 -8.68 -8.19 6.31
C HIS A 346 -9.12 -8.62 7.73
N LEU A 347 -9.11 -7.73 8.73
CA LEU A 347 -9.70 -8.02 10.05
C LEU A 347 -11.18 -8.39 9.89
N PHE A 348 -11.91 -7.58 9.15
CA PHE A 348 -13.33 -7.81 8.95
C PHE A 348 -13.64 -9.10 8.19
N THR A 349 -12.84 -9.51 7.21
CA THR A 349 -13.08 -10.81 6.53
C THR A 349 -12.83 -12.02 7.43
N ARG A 350 -12.17 -11.83 8.58
CA ARG A 350 -12.01 -12.87 9.61
C ARG A 350 -13.16 -12.91 10.59
N VAL A 351 -13.83 -11.78 10.82
CA VAL A 351 -14.96 -11.65 11.74
C VAL A 351 -16.28 -11.98 11.03
N PHE A 352 -16.49 -11.41 9.84
CA PHE A 352 -17.73 -11.54 9.10
C PHE A 352 -17.66 -12.69 8.09
N SER A 353 -18.77 -13.44 7.95
CA SER A 353 -18.90 -14.52 6.97
C SER A 353 -19.18 -13.96 5.57
N MET A 354 -18.16 -13.38 4.95
CA MET A 354 -18.25 -12.70 3.65
C MET A 354 -18.08 -13.69 2.48
N PRO A 355 -18.62 -13.38 1.27
CA PRO A 355 -18.27 -14.10 0.04
C PRO A 355 -16.75 -14.09 -0.16
N LYS A 356 -16.17 -15.21 -0.63
CA LYS A 356 -14.71 -15.44 -0.67
C LYS A 356 -13.92 -14.34 -1.40
N ASP A 357 -12.69 -14.15 -0.92
CA ASP A 357 -11.55 -13.49 -1.60
C ASP A 357 -11.64 -11.97 -1.82
N THR A 358 -12.31 -11.20 -0.96
CA THR A 358 -12.26 -9.73 -1.00
C THR A 358 -11.66 -9.16 0.29
N THR A 359 -10.40 -8.71 0.28
CA THR A 359 -9.76 -8.00 1.43
C THR A 359 -9.70 -6.49 1.25
N TYR A 360 -10.17 -5.98 0.11
CA TYR A 360 -10.14 -4.55 -0.19
C TYR A 360 -11.12 -3.80 0.70
N PHE A 361 -10.60 -2.85 1.46
CA PHE A 361 -11.34 -2.15 2.52
C PHE A 361 -12.69 -1.61 2.05
N LYS A 362 -12.77 -0.90 0.92
CA LYS A 362 -14.04 -0.31 0.44
C LYS A 362 -15.12 -1.36 0.19
N THR A 363 -14.76 -2.44 -0.50
CA THR A 363 -15.70 -3.53 -0.82
C THR A 363 -16.17 -4.24 0.45
N VAL A 364 -15.25 -4.48 1.39
CA VAL A 364 -15.56 -5.10 2.67
C VAL A 364 -16.48 -4.21 3.50
N SER A 365 -16.17 -2.92 3.59
CA SER A 365 -16.95 -1.94 4.34
C SER A 365 -18.37 -1.80 3.80
N LEU A 366 -18.53 -1.70 2.47
CA LEU A 366 -19.85 -1.66 1.82
C LEU A 366 -20.67 -2.92 2.12
N TRP A 367 -20.05 -4.09 2.06
CA TRP A 367 -20.75 -5.34 2.40
C TRP A 367 -21.22 -5.35 3.85
N ILE A 368 -20.40 -4.88 4.80
CA ILE A 368 -20.80 -4.78 6.23
C ILE A 368 -21.95 -3.80 6.41
N ILE A 369 -21.89 -2.64 5.76
CA ILE A 369 -22.97 -1.64 5.81
C ILE A 369 -24.30 -2.25 5.35
N ASP A 370 -24.26 -3.06 4.30
CA ASP A 370 -25.47 -3.64 3.71
C ASP A 370 -25.97 -4.89 4.45
N ASN A 371 -25.07 -5.68 5.05
CA ASN A 371 -25.39 -7.05 5.51
C ASN A 371 -25.21 -7.30 7.01
N ALA A 372 -24.42 -6.50 7.73
CA ALA A 372 -24.22 -6.71 9.16
C ALA A 372 -25.48 -6.35 9.97
N ASP A 373 -25.71 -7.13 11.02
CA ASP A 373 -26.83 -6.99 11.94
C ASP A 373 -26.84 -5.63 12.66
N LEU A 374 -28.00 -5.28 13.24
CA LEU A 374 -28.21 -4.00 13.93
C LEU A 374 -27.31 -3.79 15.16
N SER A 375 -26.75 -4.87 15.72
CA SER A 375 -25.73 -4.79 16.78
C SER A 375 -24.46 -4.05 16.35
N TYR A 376 -24.22 -3.93 15.03
CA TYR A 376 -23.06 -3.25 14.46
C TYR A 376 -23.37 -1.83 13.95
N ASN A 377 -24.49 -1.22 14.35
CA ASN A 377 -24.90 0.10 13.82
C ASN A 377 -23.83 1.19 13.97
N GLN A 378 -23.08 1.23 15.07
CA GLN A 378 -22.00 2.21 15.26
C GLN A 378 -20.83 1.95 14.31
N LEU A 379 -20.45 0.69 14.11
CA LEU A 379 -19.47 0.31 13.09
C LEU A 379 -19.94 0.72 11.70
N LYS A 380 -21.20 0.41 11.35
CA LYS A 380 -21.80 0.77 10.05
C LYS A 380 -21.74 2.28 9.81
N TYR A 381 -22.09 3.08 10.82
CA TYR A 381 -21.99 4.54 10.75
C TYR A 381 -20.55 5.01 10.49
N LEU A 382 -19.58 4.49 11.26
CA LEU A 382 -18.17 4.86 11.10
C LEU A 382 -17.61 4.44 9.75
N LEU A 383 -17.96 3.26 9.25
CA LEU A 383 -17.56 2.79 7.93
C LEU A 383 -18.14 3.67 6.83
N SER A 384 -19.44 4.00 6.88
CA SER A 384 -20.08 4.93 5.95
C SER A 384 -19.42 6.30 5.98
N SER A 385 -19.19 6.86 7.17
CA SER A 385 -18.49 8.14 7.31
C SER A 385 -17.06 8.09 6.76
N THR A 386 -16.38 6.95 6.92
CA THR A 386 -15.01 6.76 6.44
C THR A 386 -14.96 6.72 4.92
N ILE A 387 -15.77 5.86 4.29
CA ILE A 387 -15.77 5.70 2.83
C ILE A 387 -16.29 6.94 2.09
N GLU A 388 -17.15 7.73 2.75
CA GLU A 388 -17.70 8.96 2.18
C GLU A 388 -16.79 10.19 2.37
N SER A 389 -15.77 10.13 3.24
CA SER A 389 -14.84 11.24 3.46
C SER A 389 -14.01 11.58 2.21
N ASN A 390 -13.77 12.87 1.99
CA ASN A 390 -13.00 13.33 0.82
C ASN A 390 -11.55 12.83 0.88
N GLY A 391 -10.89 12.91 2.04
CA GLY A 391 -9.57 12.34 2.26
C GLY A 391 -9.46 10.87 1.86
N TYR A 392 -10.37 10.00 2.32
CA TYR A 392 -10.35 8.58 1.94
C TYR A 392 -10.65 8.39 0.45
N LYS A 393 -11.63 9.10 -0.12
CA LYS A 393 -11.94 9.02 -1.56
C LYS A 393 -10.74 9.43 -2.41
N ALA A 394 -10.01 10.47 -2.00
CA ALA A 394 -8.81 10.95 -2.67
C ALA A 394 -7.67 9.92 -2.54
N LEU A 395 -7.47 9.35 -1.34
CA LEU A 395 -6.49 8.28 -1.13
C LEU A 395 -6.82 7.03 -1.96
N ASP A 396 -8.09 6.64 -2.03
CA ASP A 396 -8.56 5.51 -2.82
C ASP A 396 -8.33 5.75 -4.31
N LEU A 397 -8.64 6.95 -4.82
CA LEU A 397 -8.34 7.36 -6.18
C LEU A 397 -6.84 7.29 -6.49
N VAL A 398 -6.01 7.92 -5.64
CA VAL A 398 -4.54 7.91 -5.78
C VAL A 398 -4.01 6.48 -5.78
N ARG A 399 -4.54 5.63 -4.91
CA ARG A 399 -4.16 4.23 -4.83
C ARG A 399 -4.58 3.47 -6.10
N GLN A 400 -5.75 3.74 -6.68
CA GLN A 400 -6.15 3.11 -7.94
C GLN A 400 -5.29 3.56 -9.13
N GLN A 401 -4.93 4.84 -9.19
CA GLN A 401 -4.11 5.42 -10.27
C GLN A 401 -2.63 5.04 -10.14
N TYR A 402 -2.01 5.29 -8.99
CA TYR A 402 -0.55 5.20 -8.81
C TYR A 402 -0.09 3.87 -8.23
N ILE A 403 -0.87 3.24 -7.35
CA ILE A 403 -0.47 2.00 -6.67
C ILE A 403 -0.98 0.76 -7.40
N HIS A 404 -2.17 0.76 -8.00
CA HIS A 404 -2.68 -0.42 -8.70
C HIS A 404 -2.75 -0.28 -10.23
N GLY A 405 -2.55 0.92 -10.76
CA GLY A 405 -2.62 1.21 -12.20
C GLY A 405 -3.97 0.81 -12.82
N GLN A 406 -5.05 0.84 -12.04
CA GLN A 406 -6.36 0.41 -12.50
C GLN A 406 -7.07 1.46 -13.35
N ASP A 407 -6.60 2.70 -13.37
CA ASP A 407 -7.15 3.76 -14.21
C ASP A 407 -6.12 4.19 -15.25
N LEU A 408 -6.17 3.52 -16.41
CA LEU A 408 -5.25 3.63 -17.55
C LEU A 408 -5.52 4.83 -18.45
N THR A 409 -6.10 5.86 -17.89
CA THR A 409 -6.33 7.09 -18.61
C THR A 409 -4.98 7.78 -18.69
N PHE A 410 -4.42 7.77 -19.89
CA PHE A 410 -3.21 8.50 -20.24
C PHE A 410 -3.30 9.88 -19.62
N ASP A 411 -2.38 10.15 -18.69
CA ASP A 411 -2.30 11.37 -17.90
C ASP A 411 -3.67 12.02 -17.65
N GLN A 412 -4.55 11.32 -16.91
CA GLN A 412 -5.68 12.03 -16.28
C GLN A 412 -5.03 13.04 -15.33
N TYR A 413 -5.05 14.34 -15.59
CA TYR A 413 -6.15 15.17 -16.10
C TYR A 413 -5.67 16.23 -17.10
N GLU A 414 -6.55 16.73 -17.96
CA GLU A 414 -6.42 18.12 -18.43
C GLU A 414 -6.30 19.03 -17.20
N GLY A 415 -5.11 19.58 -16.95
CA GLY A 415 -4.92 20.68 -16.00
C GLY A 415 -5.00 20.37 -14.50
N THR A 416 -5.21 19.12 -14.06
CA THR A 416 -5.17 18.78 -12.62
C THR A 416 -3.85 18.10 -12.27
N GLN A 417 -2.78 18.89 -12.21
CA GLN A 417 -1.59 18.48 -11.46
C GLN A 417 -1.99 18.45 -9.98
N LEU A 418 -2.10 17.26 -9.39
CA LEU A 418 -2.24 17.15 -7.94
C LEU A 418 -0.99 17.76 -7.32
N THR A 419 -1.17 18.87 -6.64
CA THR A 419 -0.07 19.59 -6.03
C THR A 419 0.42 18.82 -4.80
N LEU A 420 1.61 19.17 -4.31
CA LEU A 420 2.11 18.60 -3.07
C LEU A 420 1.13 18.87 -1.91
N GLU A 421 0.51 20.04 -1.88
CA GLU A 421 -0.50 20.44 -0.91
C GLU A 421 -1.71 19.50 -0.96
N TYR A 422 -2.20 19.13 -2.14
CA TYR A 422 -3.29 18.17 -2.29
C TYR A 422 -2.96 16.84 -1.60
N PHE A 423 -1.76 16.32 -1.84
CA PHE A 423 -1.33 15.07 -1.20
C PHE A 423 -1.18 15.19 0.31
N LEU A 424 -0.70 16.33 0.81
CA LEU A 424 -0.56 16.56 2.26
C LEU A 424 -1.92 16.62 2.96
N VAL A 425 -2.88 17.34 2.38
CA VAL A 425 -4.26 17.41 2.91
C VAL A 425 -4.93 16.04 2.84
N MET A 426 -4.80 15.34 1.71
CA MET A 426 -5.31 13.97 1.55
C MET A 426 -4.79 13.03 2.64
N LEU A 427 -3.47 13.03 2.87
CA LEU A 427 -2.83 12.19 3.89
C LEU A 427 -3.37 12.57 5.28
N PHE A 428 -3.40 13.86 5.59
CA PHE A 428 -3.85 14.39 6.87
C PHE A 428 -5.30 13.97 7.19
N GLU A 429 -6.26 14.25 6.29
CA GLU A 429 -7.66 13.86 6.46
C GLU A 429 -7.80 12.33 6.57
N SER A 430 -7.07 11.58 5.73
CA SER A 430 -7.09 10.12 5.77
C SER A 430 -6.59 9.57 7.10
N PHE A 431 -5.55 10.17 7.70
CA PHE A 431 -5.07 9.82 9.03
C PHE A 431 -6.12 10.07 10.11
N GLN A 432 -6.84 11.19 10.05
CA GLN A 432 -7.89 11.51 11.03
C GLN A 432 -9.00 10.45 11.00
N VAL A 433 -9.45 10.09 9.81
CA VAL A 433 -10.54 9.13 9.62
C VAL A 433 -10.11 7.72 10.04
N ILE A 434 -8.95 7.23 9.60
CA ILE A 434 -8.50 5.88 9.97
C ILE A 434 -8.17 5.76 11.46
N SER A 435 -7.62 6.81 12.08
CA SER A 435 -7.29 6.77 13.51
C SER A 435 -8.53 6.61 14.37
N ARG A 436 -9.61 7.35 14.05
CA ARG A 436 -10.92 7.20 14.73
C ARG A 436 -11.49 5.79 14.56
N LEU A 437 -11.39 5.23 13.35
CA LEU A 437 -11.86 3.86 13.11
C LEU A 437 -11.03 2.84 13.91
N VAL A 438 -9.69 2.97 13.92
CA VAL A 438 -8.81 2.07 14.66
C VAL A 438 -9.03 2.18 16.16
N GLU A 439 -9.23 3.38 16.70
CA GLU A 439 -9.59 3.59 18.10
C GLU A 439 -10.90 2.87 18.46
N PHE A 440 -11.96 3.09 17.68
CA PHE A 440 -13.24 2.37 17.85
C PHE A 440 -13.07 0.85 17.77
N LEU A 441 -12.21 0.36 16.86
CA LEU A 441 -11.96 -1.07 16.71
C LEU A 441 -11.39 -1.68 18.00
N HIS A 442 -10.57 -0.93 18.74
CA HIS A 442 -9.99 -1.40 19.97
C HIS A 442 -10.89 -1.21 21.19
N LEU A 443 -11.57 -0.06 21.29
CA LEU A 443 -12.34 0.31 22.48
C LEU A 443 -13.74 -0.31 22.50
N ASP A 444 -14.39 -0.43 21.35
CA ASP A 444 -15.80 -0.84 21.29
C ASP A 444 -15.95 -2.18 20.57
N PHE A 445 -15.43 -2.27 19.35
CA PHE A 445 -15.61 -3.46 18.50
C PHE A 445 -14.98 -4.70 19.13
N PHE A 446 -13.71 -4.63 19.55
CA PHE A 446 -13.03 -5.75 20.19
C PHE A 446 -13.78 -6.25 21.42
N ILE A 447 -14.22 -5.32 22.29
CA ILE A 447 -14.97 -5.67 23.51
C ILE A 447 -16.29 -6.36 23.16
N ASN A 448 -17.02 -5.82 22.19
CA ASN A 448 -18.26 -6.42 21.71
C ASN A 448 -18.02 -7.85 21.16
N GLU A 449 -17.01 -8.04 20.32
CA GLU A 449 -16.67 -9.36 19.77
C GLU A 449 -16.29 -10.35 20.87
N VAL A 450 -15.47 -9.94 21.84
CA VAL A 450 -15.10 -10.80 22.97
C VAL A 450 -16.32 -11.18 23.80
N ASN A 451 -17.23 -10.23 24.09
CA ASN A 451 -18.45 -10.50 24.85
C ASN A 451 -19.44 -11.42 24.10
N LEU A 452 -19.54 -11.31 22.77
CA LEU A 452 -20.33 -12.21 21.94
C LEU A 452 -19.75 -13.63 21.95
N LEU A 453 -18.43 -13.76 21.91
CA LEU A 453 -17.73 -15.03 21.99
C LEU A 453 -17.81 -15.65 23.41
N LEU A 454 -17.89 -14.83 24.46
CA LEU A 454 -17.82 -15.24 25.86
C LEU A 454 -18.93 -14.59 26.71
N PRO A 455 -20.20 -15.05 26.60
CA PRO A 455 -21.31 -14.45 27.34
C PRO A 455 -21.13 -14.61 28.86
N GLY A 456 -20.96 -13.50 29.60
CA GLY A 456 -20.84 -13.48 31.07
C GLY A 456 -19.61 -12.77 31.64
N SER A 457 -18.73 -12.19 30.82
CA SER A 457 -17.53 -11.44 31.23
C SER A 457 -17.75 -9.96 31.57
N SER A 458 -19.00 -9.48 31.62
CA SER A 458 -19.35 -8.17 31.04
C SER A 458 -19.46 -6.94 31.96
N ASP A 459 -18.87 -6.90 33.16
CA ASP A 459 -18.77 -5.62 33.92
C ASP A 459 -17.34 -5.30 34.38
N SER A 460 -16.54 -6.30 34.77
CA SER A 460 -15.15 -6.09 35.22
C SER A 460 -14.19 -5.75 34.07
N LEU A 461 -14.55 -6.06 32.82
CA LEU A 461 -13.68 -5.84 31.66
C LEU A 461 -13.56 -4.35 31.30
N PHE A 462 -14.67 -3.62 31.46
CA PHE A 462 -14.77 -2.20 31.12
C PHE A 462 -14.20 -1.30 32.22
N GLU A 463 -14.47 -1.60 33.49
CA GLU A 463 -13.92 -0.83 34.62
C GLU A 463 -12.39 -0.91 34.68
N MET A 464 -11.78 -2.06 34.35
CA MET A 464 -10.32 -2.22 34.45
C MET A 464 -9.53 -1.58 33.28
N LEU A 465 -10.09 -1.49 32.07
CA LEU A 465 -9.43 -0.80 30.93
C LEU A 465 -9.34 0.72 31.12
N ILE A 466 -10.26 1.29 31.91
CA ILE A 466 -10.33 2.73 32.20
C ILE A 466 -9.50 3.09 33.46
N ILE A 467 -9.40 2.20 34.45
CA ILE A 467 -8.78 2.50 35.76
C ILE A 467 -7.24 2.52 35.73
N ASP A 468 -6.57 1.79 34.83
CA ASP A 468 -5.10 1.71 34.76
C ASP A 468 -4.48 2.42 33.52
N ASN A 469 -5.16 3.44 32.97
CA ASN A 469 -4.59 4.27 31.90
C ASN A 469 -4.03 5.59 32.48
N PRO A 470 -2.71 5.71 32.75
CA PRO A 470 -2.13 6.94 33.31
C PRO A 470 -2.14 8.14 32.34
N TYR A 471 -2.71 8.01 31.14
CA TYR A 471 -2.66 9.05 30.10
C TYR A 471 -3.98 9.44 29.46
N MET A 472 -5.14 8.90 29.88
CA MET A 472 -6.40 9.59 29.57
C MET A 472 -6.60 10.73 30.58
N PRO A 473 -6.78 11.98 30.12
CA PRO A 473 -7.15 13.04 31.04
C PRO A 473 -8.48 12.69 31.69
N SER A 474 -8.46 12.51 33.01
CA SER A 474 -9.68 12.53 33.81
C SER A 474 -10.36 13.88 33.57
N ASN A 475 -11.62 13.84 33.15
CA ASN A 475 -12.49 15.01 33.00
C ASN A 475 -12.41 15.97 34.21
#